data_AF-A0A5K0XTT2-F1
#
_entry.id   AF-A0A5K0XTT2-F1
#
_cell.length_a   1.000
_cell.length_b   1.000
_cell.length_c   1.000
_cell.angle_alpha   90.00
_cell.angle_beta   90.00
_cell.angle_gamma   90.00
#
_symmetry.space_group_name_H-M   'P 1'
#
loop_
_entity.id
_entity.type
_entity.pdbx_description
1 polymer ?
#
loop_
_entity_poly.entity_id
_entity_poly.type
_entity_poly.pdbx_seq_one_letter_code
_entity_poly.pdbx_strand_id
1 'polypeptide(L)'
;VFAAKDEIFCLFKGTLDNLASLRQQYGLAKSANEAVLMIEAYKALRDRAPFPPSHVVSHLSGDFAFVVFDDSASAVFVASV
;
A
#
# COMPACT_ATOMS: atom_id res chain seq x y z
N VAL A 1 8.61 -7.86 4.02
CA VAL A 1 7.38 -8.66 3.82
C VAL A 1 6.97 -8.59 2.36
N PHE A 2 6.47 -9.68 1.81
CA PHE A 2 5.95 -9.74 0.44
C PHE A 2 4.45 -10.08 0.47
N ALA A 3 3.68 -9.49 -0.43
CA ALA A 3 2.28 -9.85 -0.67
C ALA A 3 1.95 -9.74 -2.16
N ALA A 4 0.95 -10.49 -2.61
CA ALA A 4 0.40 -10.42 -3.95
C ALA A 4 -1.13 -10.56 -3.88
N LYS A 5 -1.86 -9.72 -4.62
CA LYS A 5 -3.33 -9.76 -4.73
C LYS A 5 -3.77 -9.02 -5.99
N ASP A 6 -4.73 -9.58 -6.72
CA ASP A 6 -5.35 -8.96 -7.91
C ASP A 6 -4.34 -8.46 -8.94
N GLU A 7 -3.32 -9.27 -9.28
CA GLU A 7 -2.21 -8.91 -10.18
C GLU A 7 -1.37 -7.70 -9.71
N ILE A 8 -1.45 -7.36 -8.43
CA ILE A 8 -0.63 -6.34 -7.78
C ILE A 8 0.27 -7.03 -6.75
N PHE A 9 1.57 -6.75 -6.84
CA PHE A 9 2.62 -7.35 -6.04
C PHE A 9 3.30 -6.27 -5.20
N CYS A 10 3.55 -6.53 -3.92
CA CYS A 10 4.21 -5.59 -3.04
C CYS A 10 5.37 -6.23 -2.28
N LEU A 11 6.55 -5.62 -2.39
CA LEU A 11 7.66 -5.81 -1.47
C LEU A 11 7.69 -4.63 -0.51
N PHE A 12 7.66 -4.91 0.79
CA PHE A 12 7.70 -3.90 1.85
C PHE A 12 8.85 -4.20 2.83
N LYS A 13 9.58 -3.18 3.25
CA LYS A 13 10.61 -3.23 4.30
C LYS A 13 10.34 -2.12 5.30
N GLY A 14 10.57 -2.40 6.59
CA GLY A 14 10.37 -1.45 7.68
C GLY A 14 9.05 -1.69 8.42
N THR A 15 8.54 -0.66 9.07
CA THR A 15 7.36 -0.69 9.94
C THR A 15 6.53 0.57 9.78
N LEU A 16 5.20 0.41 9.84
CA LEU A 16 4.28 1.53 9.90
C LEU A 16 3.75 1.71 11.33
N ASP A 17 4.08 2.83 11.96
CA ASP A 17 3.67 3.16 13.33
C ASP A 17 2.14 3.30 13.44
N ASN A 18 1.49 3.70 12.35
CA ASN A 18 0.05 3.91 12.28
C ASN A 18 -0.71 2.79 11.54
N LEU A 19 -0.12 1.60 11.39
CA LEU A 19 -0.71 0.46 10.67
C LEU A 19 -2.11 0.08 11.16
N ALA A 20 -2.36 0.10 12.47
CA ALA A 20 -3.66 -0.27 13.04
C ALA A 20 -4.78 0.68 12.57
N SER A 21 -4.51 1.99 12.58
CA SER A 21 -5.44 3.01 12.10
C SER A 21 -5.69 2.89 10.60
N LEU A 22 -4.63 2.65 9.82
CA LEU A 22 -4.74 2.47 8.37
C LEU A 22 -5.57 1.22 8.02
N ARG A 23 -5.38 0.09 8.71
CA ARG A 23 -6.23 -1.11 8.55
C ARG A 23 -7.71 -0.78 8.75
N GLN A 24 -8.04 0.00 9.77
CA GLN A 24 -9.42 0.40 10.03
C GLN A 24 -9.95 1.30 8.90
N GLN A 25 -9.17 2.29 8.44
CA GLN A 25 -9.55 3.20 7.37
C GLN A 25 -9.84 2.48 6.04
N TYR A 26 -9.04 1.46 5.72
CA TYR A 26 -9.21 0.66 4.50
C TYR A 26 -10.10 -0.58 4.70
N GLY A 27 -10.70 -0.77 5.89
CA GLY A 27 -11.60 -1.89 6.17
C GLY A 27 -10.93 -3.28 6.14
N LEU A 28 -9.65 -3.35 6.49
CA LEU A 28 -8.84 -4.57 6.43
C LEU A 28 -8.95 -5.42 7.69
N ALA A 29 -8.71 -6.72 7.52
CA ALA A 29 -8.60 -7.66 8.63
C ALA A 29 -7.45 -7.29 9.58
N LYS A 30 -7.59 -7.62 10.87
CA LYS A 30 -6.56 -7.37 11.90
C LYS A 30 -5.20 -8.00 11.57
N SER A 31 -5.18 -9.07 10.78
CA SER A 31 -3.98 -9.80 10.36
C SER A 31 -3.28 -9.21 9.12
N ALA A 32 -3.87 -8.21 8.44
CA ALA A 32 -3.31 -7.65 7.21
C ALA A 32 -1.97 -6.94 7.49
N ASN A 33 -0.85 -7.40 6.94
CA ASN A 33 0.44 -6.73 7.14
C ASN A 33 0.61 -5.47 6.27
N GLU A 34 1.76 -4.82 6.36
CA GLU A 34 2.10 -3.59 5.63
C GLU A 34 2.04 -3.79 4.11
N ALA A 35 2.49 -4.93 3.59
CA ALA A 35 2.46 -5.22 2.15
C ALA A 35 1.01 -5.39 1.65
N VAL A 36 0.14 -6.06 2.41
CA VAL A 36 -1.29 -6.15 2.07
C VAL A 36 -1.95 -4.78 2.14
N LEU A 37 -1.67 -3.98 3.18
CA LEU A 37 -2.17 -2.62 3.27
C LEU A 37 -1.77 -1.79 2.03
N MET A 38 -0.51 -1.87 1.60
CA MET A 38 -0.04 -1.12 0.44
C MET A 38 -0.77 -1.49 -0.84
N ILE A 39 -1.04 -2.77 -1.09
CA ILE A 39 -1.81 -3.22 -2.26
C ILE A 39 -3.22 -2.63 -2.23
N GLU A 40 -3.92 -2.74 -1.10
CA GLU A 40 -5.30 -2.29 -0.96
C GLU A 40 -5.42 -0.77 -1.05
N ALA A 41 -4.50 -0.04 -0.42
CA ALA A 41 -4.49 1.42 -0.45
C ALA A 41 -4.14 1.96 -1.85
N TYR A 42 -3.13 1.39 -2.50
CA TYR A 42 -2.78 1.71 -3.89
C TYR A 42 -3.97 1.47 -4.82
N LYS A 43 -4.60 0.29 -4.75
CA LYS A 43 -5.75 -0.06 -5.57
C LYS A 43 -6.94 0.87 -5.32
N ALA A 44 -7.25 1.16 -4.05
CA ALA A 44 -8.36 2.03 -3.70
C ALA A 44 -8.21 3.46 -4.25
N LEU A 45 -7.00 4.01 -4.25
CA LEU A 45 -6.73 5.34 -4.82
C LEU A 45 -6.66 5.32 -6.35
N ARG A 46 -6.04 4.31 -6.94
CA ARG A 46 -6.00 4.12 -8.40
C ARG A 46 -7.41 4.05 -8.99
N ASP A 47 -8.30 3.29 -8.34
CA ASP A 47 -9.65 3.03 -8.85
C ASP A 47 -10.62 4.19 -8.52
N ARG A 48 -10.30 5.05 -7.54
CA ARG A 48 -11.13 6.20 -7.11
C ARG A 48 -10.49 7.53 -7.48
N ALA A 49 -10.75 7.98 -8.72
CA ALA A 49 -10.50 9.36 -9.12
C ALA A 49 -11.13 10.36 -8.11
N PRO A 50 -10.57 11.57 -7.91
CA PRO A 50 -9.52 12.24 -8.71
C PRO A 50 -8.09 12.12 -8.13
N PHE A 51 -7.88 11.33 -7.07
CA PHE A 51 -6.61 11.35 -6.35
C PHE A 51 -5.59 10.37 -6.96
N PRO A 52 -4.33 10.78 -7.15
CA PRO A 52 -3.29 9.86 -7.62
C PRO A 52 -2.96 8.81 -6.55
N PRO A 53 -2.53 7.59 -6.91
CA PRO A 53 -2.11 6.57 -5.94
C PRO A 53 -1.01 7.02 -4.98
N SER A 54 -0.19 7.99 -5.38
CA SER A 54 0.86 8.57 -4.54
C SER A 54 0.35 9.24 -3.26
N HIS A 55 -0.93 9.61 -3.18
CA HIS A 55 -1.55 10.10 -1.94
C HIS A 55 -1.49 9.09 -0.79
N VAL A 56 -1.26 7.80 -1.04
CA VAL A 56 -1.07 6.84 0.06
C VAL A 56 0.08 7.26 0.98
N VAL A 57 1.17 7.80 0.42
CA VAL A 57 2.40 8.13 1.16
C VAL A 57 2.16 9.20 2.21
N SER A 58 1.28 10.17 1.94
CA SER A 58 0.98 11.25 2.91
C SER A 58 0.28 10.76 4.17
N HIS A 59 -0.20 9.52 4.18
CA HIS A 59 -0.86 8.89 5.32
C HIS A 59 0.03 7.87 6.04
N LEU A 60 1.24 7.61 5.55
CA LEU A 60 2.16 6.65 6.15
C LEU A 60 3.00 7.33 7.24
N SER A 61 3.16 6.66 8.37
CA SER A 61 4.07 7.08 9.44
C SER A 61 4.96 5.92 9.82
N GLY A 62 6.27 6.15 9.92
CA GLY A 62 7.27 5.15 10.30
C GLY A 62 8.49 5.17 9.39
N ASP A 63 9.39 4.19 9.60
CA ASP A 63 10.52 3.90 8.72
C ASP A 63 10.10 2.81 7.74
N PHE A 64 10.06 3.14 6.44
CA PHE A 64 9.58 2.21 5.43
C PHE A 64 10.26 2.40 4.08
N ALA A 65 10.30 1.32 3.32
CA ALA A 65 10.56 1.31 1.89
C ALA A 65 9.67 0.27 1.23
N PHE A 66 9.09 0.58 0.07
CA PHE A 66 8.29 -0.39 -0.66
C PHE A 66 8.42 -0.26 -2.19
N VAL A 67 8.07 -1.35 -2.86
CA VAL A 67 7.82 -1.43 -4.29
C VAL A 67 6.47 -2.10 -4.49
N VAL A 68 5.57 -1.44 -5.22
CA VAL A 68 4.32 -2.00 -5.72
C VAL A 68 4.45 -2.15 -7.24
N PHE A 69 4.27 -3.36 -7.75
CA PHE A 69 4.16 -3.64 -9.18
C PHE A 69 2.71 -4.02 -9.49
N ASP A 70 2.10 -3.28 -10.40
CA ASP A 70 0.73 -3.47 -10.86
C ASP A 70 0.76 -3.93 -12.32
N ASP A 71 0.60 -5.23 -12.53
CA ASP A 71 0.71 -5.84 -13.85
C ASP A 71 -0.42 -5.38 -14.79
N SER A 72 -1.62 -5.20 -14.24
CA SER A 72 -2.80 -4.74 -14.98
C SER A 72 -2.63 -3.34 -15.56
N ALA A 73 -1.93 -2.46 -14.84
CA ALA A 73 -1.63 -1.10 -15.29
C ALA A 73 -0.24 -0.97 -15.95
N SER A 74 0.56 -2.04 -15.97
CA SER A 74 1.98 -2.01 -16.34
C SER A 74 2.74 -0.88 -15.62
N ALA A 75 2.51 -0.77 -14.30
CA ALA A 75 2.99 0.35 -13.50
C ALA A 75 3.82 -0.11 -12.29
N VAL A 76 4.81 0.70 -11.92
CA VAL A 76 5.61 0.53 -10.71
C VAL A 76 5.46 1.76 -9.84
N PHE A 77 5.15 1.55 -8.56
CA PHE A 77 5.06 2.60 -7.57
C PHE A 77 6.01 2.31 -6.40
N VAL A 78 6.91 3.25 -6.12
CA VAL A 78 7.98 3.10 -5.12
C VAL A 78 8.02 4.32 -4.21
N ALA A 79 8.33 4.09 -2.94
CA ALA A 79 8.68 5.14 -1.99
C ALA A 79 9.55 4.60 -0.86
N SER A 80 10.31 5.48 -0.22
CA SER A 80 10.98 5.24 1.05
C SER A 80 11.10 6.54 1.85
N VAL A 81 11.26 6.42 3.17
CA VAL A 81 11.56 7.52 4.10
C VAL A 81 12.88 7.26 4.80
#